data_AF-Q2SGB2-F1
#
_entry.id   AF-Q2SGB2-F1
#
_cell.length_a   1.000
_cell.length_b   1.000
_cell.length_c   1.000
_cell.angle_alpha   90.00
_cell.angle_beta   90.00
_cell.angle_gamma   90.00
#
_symmetry.space_group_name_H-M   'P 1'
#
loop_
_entity.id
_entity.type
_entity.pdbx_description
1 polymer ?
#
loop_
_entity_poly.entity_id
_entity_poly.type
_entity_poly.pdbx_seq_one_letter_code
_entity_poly.pdbx_strand_id
1 'polypeptide(L)'
;MDIKDFNSYLDDLSQRSPDSQVSALTEIYRDEFNRQYDQVKSNGGNLGAMQDLLEMILQQLRMILNADGSQGASDHSQNKKTGGIDGVCGVSDPPALNLGVHKSNKIAEIDPQDTPISFDSTLSNAMPKGRLSDSEGKEVAMQVMDNLIKDFGLTPEQAAGVVGNLYMESDGMNPHINQYSQFSQGASDPRAFGNPTNDRVQDSTGYGWAQWGESRKDGLIAFAENNGMDPGSAAANYGFLKHELSSTSESAVIGKLKQTDSVADAMVVFRQDFERAAVGSSADQERLNKANEIYELYKNRAA
;
A
#
# COMPACT_ATOMS: atom_id res chain seq x y z
N MET A 1 -12.67 26.76 7.90
CA MET A 1 -13.54 26.48 6.74
C MET A 1 -14.58 25.47 7.18
N ASP A 2 -15.86 25.67 6.87
CA ASP A 2 -16.92 24.72 7.21
C ASP A 2 -17.24 23.75 6.04
N ILE A 3 -18.11 22.76 6.28
CA ILE A 3 -18.49 21.77 5.27
C ILE A 3 -19.13 22.39 4.02
N LYS A 4 -19.82 23.53 4.15
CA LYS A 4 -20.43 24.21 3.00
C LYS A 4 -19.35 24.90 2.17
N ASP A 5 -18.42 25.58 2.82
CA ASP A 5 -17.28 26.22 2.16
C ASP A 5 -16.42 25.20 1.41
N PHE A 6 -16.20 24.03 2.00
CA PHE A 6 -15.44 22.93 1.39
C PHE A 6 -16.15 22.35 0.16
N ASN A 7 -17.44 22.03 0.28
CA ASN A 7 -18.20 21.51 -0.86
C ASN A 7 -18.26 22.52 -2.00
N SER A 8 -18.41 23.82 -1.70
CA SER A 8 -18.33 24.88 -2.71
C SER A 8 -16.95 25.01 -3.36
N TYR A 9 -15.86 24.84 -2.60
CA TYR A 9 -14.50 24.81 -3.16
C TYR A 9 -14.29 23.64 -4.12
N LEU A 10 -14.80 22.45 -3.76
CA LEU A 10 -14.78 21.28 -4.61
C LEU A 10 -15.65 21.45 -5.88
N ASP A 11 -16.76 22.18 -5.79
CA ASP A 11 -17.61 22.48 -6.96
C ASP A 11 -16.87 23.36 -7.97
N ASP A 12 -16.17 24.40 -7.48
CA ASP A 12 -15.34 25.28 -8.30
C ASP A 12 -14.16 24.51 -8.94
N LEU A 13 -13.54 23.58 -8.21
CA LEU A 13 -12.47 22.73 -8.75
C LEU A 13 -12.97 21.78 -9.86
N SER A 14 -14.08 21.09 -9.63
CA SER A 14 -14.66 20.18 -10.61
C SER A 14 -15.06 20.92 -11.90
N GLN A 15 -15.60 22.13 -11.78
CA GLN A 15 -15.97 22.97 -12.92
C GLN A 15 -14.77 23.52 -13.72
N ARG A 16 -13.62 23.73 -13.08
CA ARG A 16 -12.41 24.22 -13.74
C ARG A 16 -11.66 23.13 -14.53
N SER A 17 -11.90 21.86 -14.24
CA SER A 17 -11.25 20.74 -14.93
C SER A 17 -12.21 19.56 -15.09
N PRO A 18 -13.31 19.72 -15.86
CA PRO A 18 -14.24 18.65 -16.14
C PRO A 18 -13.52 17.51 -16.87
N ASP A 19 -13.72 16.27 -16.44
CA ASP A 19 -13.11 15.04 -16.97
C ASP A 19 -11.61 14.82 -16.65
N SER A 20 -11.08 15.49 -15.63
CA SER A 20 -9.73 15.25 -15.12
C SER A 20 -9.73 14.17 -14.02
N GLN A 21 -8.56 13.54 -13.78
CA GLN A 21 -8.39 12.71 -12.56
C GLN A 21 -8.72 13.50 -11.29
N VAL A 22 -8.49 14.82 -11.32
CA VAL A 22 -8.87 15.73 -10.24
C VAL A 22 -10.38 15.71 -10.02
N SER A 23 -11.22 15.90 -11.05
CA SER A 23 -12.69 15.95 -10.86
C SER A 23 -13.25 14.64 -10.29
N ALA A 24 -12.76 13.49 -10.74
CA ALA A 24 -13.15 12.18 -10.22
C ALA A 24 -12.73 11.99 -8.75
N LEU A 25 -11.53 12.43 -8.39
CA LEU A 25 -11.05 12.40 -7.00
C LEU A 25 -11.82 13.39 -6.11
N THR A 26 -12.24 14.53 -6.68
CA THR A 26 -12.94 15.59 -5.95
C THR A 26 -14.30 15.10 -5.42
N GLU A 27 -15.05 14.34 -6.22
CA GLU A 27 -16.33 13.74 -5.80
C GLU A 27 -16.14 12.65 -4.75
N ILE A 28 -15.08 11.85 -4.86
CA ILE A 28 -14.74 10.80 -3.88
C ILE A 28 -14.36 11.42 -2.52
N TYR A 29 -13.50 12.44 -2.50
CA TYR A 29 -13.13 13.13 -1.27
C TYR A 29 -14.30 13.89 -0.63
N ARG A 30 -15.23 14.40 -1.45
CA ARG A 30 -16.46 15.04 -1.00
C ARG A 30 -17.35 14.06 -0.22
N ASP A 31 -17.66 12.93 -0.83
CA ASP A 31 -18.59 11.96 -0.25
C ASP A 31 -18.05 11.37 1.05
N GLU A 32 -16.74 11.10 1.12
CA GLU A 32 -16.09 10.57 2.32
C GLU A 32 -16.00 11.60 3.45
N PHE A 33 -15.66 12.87 3.14
CA PHE A 33 -15.67 13.93 4.15
C PHE A 33 -17.08 14.13 4.74
N ASN A 34 -18.11 14.15 3.90
CA ASN A 34 -19.50 14.30 4.34
C ASN A 34 -19.93 13.12 5.23
N ARG A 35 -19.55 11.88 4.89
CA ARG A 35 -19.83 10.68 5.70
C ARG A 35 -19.21 10.74 7.09
N GLN A 36 -17.93 11.12 7.18
CA GLN A 36 -17.20 11.23 8.44
C GLN A 36 -17.71 12.39 9.29
N TYR A 37 -18.05 13.52 8.67
CA TYR A 37 -18.67 14.66 9.34
C TYR A 37 -20.00 14.27 9.97
N ASP A 38 -20.85 13.52 9.27
CA ASP A 38 -22.13 13.05 9.79
C ASP A 38 -21.97 12.01 10.91
N GLN A 39 -20.96 11.13 10.83
CA GLN A 39 -20.63 10.20 11.92
C GLN A 39 -20.11 10.90 13.18
N VAL A 40 -19.18 11.86 13.05
CA VAL A 40 -18.64 12.60 14.21
C VAL A 40 -19.73 13.46 14.85
N LYS A 41 -20.56 14.10 14.03
CA LYS A 41 -21.69 14.92 14.49
C LYS A 41 -22.76 14.10 15.20
N SER A 42 -23.13 12.93 14.65
CA SER A 42 -24.13 12.05 15.27
C SER A 42 -23.65 11.45 16.60
N ASN A 43 -22.35 11.25 16.76
CA ASN A 43 -21.74 10.71 17.97
C ASN A 43 -21.35 11.79 19.01
N GLY A 44 -21.67 13.06 18.76
CA GLY A 44 -21.32 14.17 19.66
C GLY A 44 -19.82 14.43 19.79
N GLY A 45 -19.03 13.99 18.81
CA GLY A 45 -17.57 14.11 18.79
C GLY A 45 -17.09 15.54 18.56
N ASN A 46 -15.83 15.79 18.91
CA ASN A 46 -15.20 17.10 18.75
C ASN A 46 -14.91 17.39 17.27
N LEU A 47 -15.67 18.33 16.68
CA LEU A 47 -15.55 18.76 15.29
C LEU A 47 -14.22 19.48 14.99
N GLY A 48 -13.41 19.85 15.99
CA GLY A 48 -12.10 20.47 15.79
C GLY A 48 -11.09 19.56 15.07
N ALA A 49 -11.07 18.26 15.40
CA ALA A 49 -10.18 17.28 14.74
C ALA A 49 -10.56 17.04 13.26
N MET A 50 -11.82 17.29 12.89
CA MET A 50 -12.27 17.25 11.49
C MET A 50 -11.79 18.45 10.68
N GLN A 51 -11.44 19.54 11.35
CA GLN A 51 -10.93 20.75 10.70
C GLN A 51 -9.48 20.55 10.23
N ASP A 52 -8.67 19.84 11.01
CA ASP A 52 -7.31 19.44 10.63
C ASP A 52 -7.32 18.44 9.46
N LEU A 53 -8.26 17.47 9.47
CA LEU A 53 -8.48 16.54 8.35
C LEU A 53 -8.87 17.29 7.06
N LEU A 54 -9.75 18.28 7.18
CA LEU A 54 -10.19 19.11 6.06
C LEU A 54 -9.02 19.93 5.48
N GLU A 55 -8.17 20.50 6.34
CA GLU A 55 -6.97 21.20 5.90
C GLU A 55 -5.97 20.27 5.21
N MET A 56 -5.82 19.03 5.69
CA MET A 56 -4.98 18.01 5.07
C MET A 56 -5.49 17.58 3.68
N ILE A 57 -6.80 17.30 3.54
CA ILE A 57 -7.41 16.94 2.24
C ILE A 57 -7.24 18.09 1.23
N LEU A 58 -7.46 19.33 1.68
CA LEU A 58 -7.26 20.51 0.85
C LEU A 58 -5.78 20.68 0.44
N GLN A 59 -4.83 20.34 1.31
CA GLN A 59 -3.41 20.36 0.98
C GLN A 59 -3.06 19.32 -0.07
N GLN A 60 -3.58 18.09 0.03
CA GLN A 60 -3.39 17.04 -0.97
C GLN A 60 -3.95 17.44 -2.34
N LEU A 61 -5.17 17.98 -2.38
CA LEU A 61 -5.77 18.47 -3.63
C LEU A 61 -4.94 19.59 -4.26
N ARG A 62 -4.39 20.52 -3.45
CA ARG A 62 -3.50 21.58 -3.93
C ARG A 62 -2.19 21.04 -4.49
N MET A 63 -1.62 19.99 -3.90
CA MET A 63 -0.40 19.35 -4.43
C MET A 63 -0.65 18.70 -5.79
N ILE A 64 -1.76 17.98 -5.95
CA ILE A 64 -2.15 17.35 -7.21
C ILE A 64 -2.37 18.41 -8.31
N LEU A 65 -3.07 19.50 -8.00
CA LEU A 65 -3.29 20.61 -8.92
C LEU A 65 -1.99 21.30 -9.37
N ASN A 66 -1.02 21.43 -8.46
CA ASN A 66 0.27 22.04 -8.78
C ASN A 66 1.16 21.11 -9.62
N ALA A 67 0.99 19.79 -9.51
CA ALA A 67 1.68 18.81 -10.36
C ALA A 67 1.15 18.84 -11.81
N ASP A 68 -0.17 18.93 -12.01
CA ASP A 68 -0.79 19.02 -13.35
C ASP A 68 -0.52 20.36 -14.05
N GLY A 69 -0.36 21.46 -13.30
CA GLY A 69 -0.02 22.79 -13.85
C GLY A 69 1.39 22.91 -14.43
N SER A 70 2.27 21.94 -14.17
CA SER A 70 3.67 21.97 -14.62
C SER A 70 3.92 21.32 -15.99
N GLN A 71 2.91 20.74 -16.62
CA GLN A 71 3.00 20.16 -17.98
C GLN A 71 2.42 21.06 -19.09
N GLY A 72 2.11 22.32 -18.80
CA GLY A 72 1.32 23.19 -19.68
C GLY A 72 1.95 24.51 -20.12
N ALA A 73 3.29 24.63 -20.25
CA ALA A 73 3.88 25.81 -20.90
C ALA A 73 5.34 25.59 -21.38
N SER A 74 5.54 25.02 -22.56
CA SER A 74 6.62 25.45 -23.46
C SER A 74 6.39 24.96 -24.90
N ASP A 75 5.84 25.90 -25.67
CA ASP A 75 6.29 26.33 -27.00
C ASP A 75 6.10 25.46 -28.25
N HIS A 76 5.50 26.14 -29.23
CA HIS A 76 5.22 25.71 -30.58
C HIS A 76 6.50 25.64 -31.42
N SER A 77 6.66 24.56 -32.19
CA SER A 77 7.20 24.69 -33.55
C SER A 77 6.74 23.56 -34.44
N GLN A 78 6.23 23.97 -35.60
CA GLN A 78 5.60 23.16 -36.61
C GLN A 78 6.56 22.18 -37.30
N ASN A 79 6.07 21.00 -37.67
CA ASN A 79 6.19 20.61 -39.08
C ASN A 79 5.09 19.67 -39.56
N LYS A 80 4.82 19.81 -40.85
CA LYS A 80 3.58 19.51 -41.57
C LYS A 80 3.80 18.30 -42.51
N LYS A 81 2.68 17.66 -42.89
CA LYS A 81 2.41 16.80 -44.06
C LYS A 81 2.39 15.28 -43.81
N THR A 82 1.51 14.44 -44.39
CA THR A 82 0.33 14.55 -45.27
C THR A 82 -0.27 13.14 -45.47
N GLY A 83 -1.61 13.04 -45.58
CA GLY A 83 -2.36 12.03 -46.37
C GLY A 83 -2.63 10.68 -45.68
N GLY A 84 -3.82 10.06 -45.75
CA GLY A 84 -5.08 10.34 -46.44
C GLY A 84 -6.11 9.23 -46.15
N ILE A 85 -7.38 9.63 -46.08
CA ILE A 85 -8.67 8.96 -46.35
C ILE A 85 -8.81 7.41 -46.24
N ASP A 86 -9.76 6.94 -45.42
CA ASP A 86 -11.06 6.40 -45.86
C ASP A 86 -11.91 5.97 -44.65
N GLY A 87 -13.21 6.28 -44.69
CA GLY A 87 -14.16 5.99 -43.61
C GLY A 87 -14.85 4.64 -43.78
N VAL A 88 -15.08 3.94 -42.66
CA VAL A 88 -16.15 2.95 -42.50
C VAL A 88 -16.66 3.03 -41.06
N CYS A 89 -17.95 3.29 -40.91
CA CYS A 89 -18.74 3.05 -39.71
C CYS A 89 -18.87 1.53 -39.50
N GLY A 90 -18.43 1.03 -38.36
CA GLY A 90 -18.60 -0.36 -37.95
C GLY A 90 -18.48 -0.46 -36.43
N VAL A 91 -19.63 -0.67 -35.78
CA VAL A 91 -19.73 -1.10 -34.39
C VAL A 91 -19.12 -2.49 -34.25
N SER A 92 -18.12 -2.65 -33.39
CA SER A 92 -17.62 -3.95 -32.93
C SER A 92 -16.92 -3.78 -31.58
N ASP A 93 -17.47 -4.50 -30.61
CA ASP A 93 -17.01 -4.97 -29.29
C ASP A 93 -15.87 -4.26 -28.52
N PRO A 94 -15.99 -4.15 -27.17
CA PRO A 94 -14.92 -3.63 -26.33
C PRO A 94 -13.67 -4.53 -26.40
N PRO A 95 -12.45 -3.95 -26.35
CA PRO A 95 -11.22 -4.71 -26.52
C PRO A 95 -11.00 -5.69 -25.36
N ALA A 96 -10.75 -6.94 -25.72
CA ALA A 96 -10.36 -8.02 -24.83
C ALA A 96 -9.05 -7.70 -24.08
N LEU A 97 -8.98 -8.12 -22.81
CA LEU A 97 -7.76 -8.13 -22.01
C LEU A 97 -6.66 -8.89 -22.76
N ASN A 98 -5.65 -8.15 -23.22
CA ASN A 98 -4.41 -8.71 -23.72
C ASN A 98 -3.52 -9.07 -22.52
N LEU A 99 -3.61 -10.33 -22.08
CA LEU A 99 -2.67 -10.93 -21.12
C LEU A 99 -1.31 -11.07 -21.82
N GLY A 100 -0.52 -10.01 -21.72
CA GLY A 100 0.87 -10.01 -22.16
C GLY A 100 1.64 -11.15 -21.50
N VAL A 101 2.21 -12.02 -22.32
CA VAL A 101 3.12 -13.09 -21.93
C VAL A 101 4.31 -12.49 -21.17
N HIS A 102 4.31 -12.60 -19.83
CA HIS A 102 5.48 -12.27 -19.04
C HIS A 102 6.54 -13.36 -19.26
N LYS A 103 7.66 -12.95 -19.85
CA LYS A 103 8.87 -13.79 -19.94
C LYS A 103 9.32 -14.10 -18.52
N SER A 104 9.48 -15.39 -18.23
CA SER A 104 10.02 -15.91 -16.98
C SER A 104 11.34 -15.22 -16.66
N ASN A 105 11.40 -14.47 -15.56
CA ASN A 105 12.68 -14.04 -15.01
C ASN A 105 13.31 -15.25 -14.33
N LYS A 106 14.51 -15.60 -14.81
CA LYS A 106 15.34 -16.68 -14.27
C LYS A 106 15.68 -16.34 -12.82
N ILE A 107 15.43 -17.29 -11.91
CA ILE A 107 15.90 -17.22 -10.52
C ILE A 107 17.43 -17.02 -10.57
N ALA A 108 17.91 -15.94 -9.95
CA ALA A 108 19.34 -15.78 -9.70
C ALA A 108 19.75 -16.82 -8.65
N GLU A 109 20.72 -17.66 -8.98
CA GLU A 109 21.33 -18.60 -8.03
C GLU A 109 21.94 -17.80 -6.86
N ILE A 110 21.53 -18.14 -5.63
CA ILE A 110 22.01 -17.51 -4.40
C ILE A 110 23.44 -18.01 -4.12
N ASP A 111 24.38 -17.09 -3.92
CA ASP A 111 25.76 -17.37 -3.53
C ASP A 111 25.80 -17.92 -2.09
N PRO A 112 26.34 -19.12 -1.84
CA PRO A 112 26.39 -19.75 -0.51
C PRO A 112 27.33 -19.08 0.51
N GLN A 113 27.76 -17.83 0.29
CA GLN A 113 28.63 -17.05 1.19
C GLN A 113 27.88 -16.04 2.06
N ASP A 114 26.55 -15.92 1.98
CA ASP A 114 25.80 -15.00 2.87
C ASP A 114 25.86 -15.49 4.33
N THR A 115 26.70 -14.84 5.12
CA THR A 115 26.77 -14.98 6.58
C THR A 115 25.40 -14.74 7.21
N PRO A 116 25.04 -15.46 8.31
CA PRO A 116 23.77 -15.25 9.02
C PRO A 116 23.61 -13.77 9.36
N ILE A 117 22.56 -13.14 8.84
CA ILE A 117 22.24 -11.75 9.15
C ILE A 117 21.92 -11.69 10.65
N SER A 118 22.71 -10.95 11.42
CA SER A 118 22.42 -10.69 12.83
C SER A 118 21.13 -9.91 12.94
N PHE A 119 20.04 -10.61 13.25
CA PHE A 119 18.71 -10.06 13.42
C PHE A 119 18.59 -9.37 14.80
N ASP A 120 19.00 -8.10 14.89
CA ASP A 120 18.79 -7.24 16.07
C ASP A 120 17.38 -6.64 16.07
N SER A 121 16.38 -7.53 16.01
CA SER A 121 14.96 -7.18 15.96
C SER A 121 14.25 -7.74 17.18
N THR A 122 13.38 -6.94 17.80
CA THR A 122 12.49 -7.35 18.90
C THR A 122 11.38 -8.29 18.47
N LEU A 123 11.25 -8.56 17.16
CA LEU A 123 10.22 -9.43 16.60
C LEU A 123 10.48 -10.90 16.93
N SER A 124 9.40 -11.64 17.18
CA SER A 124 9.46 -13.07 17.49
C SER A 124 9.96 -13.90 16.30
N ASN A 125 10.88 -14.83 16.56
CA ASN A 125 11.30 -15.89 15.63
C ASN A 125 10.33 -17.09 15.58
N ALA A 126 9.35 -17.13 16.48
CA ALA A 126 8.33 -18.16 16.53
C ALA A 126 7.02 -17.67 15.90
N MET A 127 6.31 -18.60 15.24
CA MET A 127 4.95 -18.39 14.76
C MET A 127 3.99 -18.11 15.94
N PRO A 128 3.12 -17.09 15.85
CA PRO A 128 2.09 -16.85 16.86
C PRO A 128 1.08 -18.02 16.97
N LYS A 129 0.51 -18.21 18.15
CA LYS A 129 -0.55 -19.21 18.38
C LYS A 129 -1.90 -18.64 17.94
N GLY A 130 -2.27 -18.91 16.69
CA GLY A 130 -3.50 -18.41 16.10
C GLY A 130 -3.41 -16.95 15.67
N ARG A 131 -4.54 -16.42 15.17
CA ARG A 131 -4.67 -15.05 14.67
C ARG A 131 -4.40 -14.02 15.78
N LEU A 132 -3.59 -13.01 15.47
CA LEU A 132 -3.34 -11.86 16.32
C LEU A 132 -4.62 -11.04 16.53
N SER A 133 -4.81 -10.52 17.74
CA SER A 133 -5.76 -9.45 18.01
C SER A 133 -5.32 -8.14 17.34
N ASP A 134 -6.25 -7.21 17.16
CA ASP A 134 -5.97 -5.87 16.61
C ASP A 134 -4.90 -5.12 17.43
N SER A 135 -4.91 -5.25 18.76
CA SER A 135 -3.87 -4.66 19.62
C SER A 135 -2.50 -5.30 19.44
N GLU A 136 -2.43 -6.62 19.30
CA GLU A 136 -1.16 -7.33 19.05
C GLU A 136 -0.62 -6.97 17.66
N GLY A 137 -1.49 -6.92 16.65
CA GLY A 137 -1.13 -6.50 15.30
C GLY A 137 -0.57 -5.08 15.25
N LYS A 138 -1.18 -4.13 15.96
CA LYS A 138 -0.68 -2.74 16.07
C LYS A 138 0.65 -2.64 16.81
N GLU A 139 0.89 -3.45 17.83
CA GLU A 139 2.19 -3.49 18.50
C GLU A 139 3.28 -4.01 17.55
N VAL A 140 3.00 -5.09 16.80
CA VAL A 140 3.90 -5.59 15.76
C VAL A 140 4.15 -4.54 14.69
N ALA A 141 3.10 -3.83 14.25
CA ALA A 141 3.18 -2.75 13.28
C ALA A 141 4.15 -1.64 13.72
N MET A 142 4.07 -1.20 14.98
CA MET A 142 5.00 -0.20 15.54
C MET A 142 6.45 -0.72 15.61
N GLN A 143 6.66 -1.99 15.95
CA GLN A 143 8.01 -2.59 15.94
C GLN A 143 8.58 -2.67 14.52
N VAL A 144 7.74 -2.92 13.51
CA VAL A 144 8.14 -2.87 12.11
C VAL A 144 8.48 -1.43 11.69
N MET A 145 7.75 -0.42 12.18
CA MET A 145 8.13 0.98 11.96
C MET A 145 9.50 1.31 12.55
N ASP A 146 9.77 0.92 13.80
CA ASP A 146 11.08 1.09 14.45
C ASP A 146 12.20 0.51 13.57
N ASN A 147 12.01 -0.72 13.08
CA ASN A 147 13.00 -1.38 12.26
C ASN A 147 13.16 -0.71 10.88
N LEU A 148 12.07 -0.29 10.22
CA LEU A 148 12.14 0.42 8.94
C LEU A 148 12.89 1.76 9.07
N ILE A 149 12.63 2.50 10.15
CA ILE A 149 13.33 3.75 10.48
C ILE A 149 14.82 3.45 10.70
N LYS A 150 15.14 2.46 11.53
CA LYS A 150 16.52 2.07 11.86
C LYS A 150 17.30 1.58 10.64
N ASP A 151 16.73 0.69 9.84
CA ASP A 151 17.44 -0.04 8.79
C ASP A 151 17.51 0.73 7.48
N PHE A 152 16.52 1.57 7.18
CA PHE A 152 16.44 2.31 5.91
C PHE A 152 16.55 3.83 6.08
N GLY A 153 16.49 4.36 7.31
CA GLY A 153 16.49 5.80 7.56
C GLY A 153 15.22 6.48 7.05
N LEU A 154 14.07 5.80 7.15
CA LEU A 154 12.76 6.38 6.85
C LEU A 154 12.30 7.30 7.98
N THR A 155 11.43 8.26 7.68
CA THR A 155 10.70 9.01 8.72
C THR A 155 9.55 8.18 9.28
N PRO A 156 8.98 8.54 10.45
CA PRO A 156 7.80 7.87 10.98
C PRO A 156 6.60 7.88 10.03
N GLU A 157 6.39 8.96 9.27
CA GLU A 157 5.33 9.07 8.25
C GLU A 157 5.55 8.04 7.13
N GLN A 158 6.78 7.96 6.64
CA GLN A 158 7.17 7.03 5.57
C GLN A 158 7.02 5.57 6.01
N ALA A 159 7.49 5.25 7.23
CA ALA A 159 7.37 3.91 7.80
C ALA A 159 5.90 3.52 8.04
N ALA A 160 5.06 4.46 8.49
CA ALA A 160 3.64 4.21 8.68
C ALA A 160 2.90 3.92 7.36
N GLY A 161 3.25 4.61 6.27
CA GLY A 161 2.69 4.32 4.95
C GLY A 161 2.99 2.89 4.45
N VAL A 162 4.21 2.41 4.69
CA VAL A 162 4.60 1.01 4.42
C VAL A 162 3.75 0.05 5.26
N VAL A 163 3.72 0.29 6.58
CA VAL A 163 3.05 -0.60 7.52
C VAL A 163 1.52 -0.62 7.33
N GLY A 164 0.90 0.48 6.92
CA GLY A 164 -0.53 0.50 6.60
C GLY A 164 -0.93 -0.44 5.45
N ASN A 165 -0.04 -0.61 4.46
CA ASN A 165 -0.23 -1.61 3.42
C ASN A 165 -0.12 -3.03 3.97
N LEU A 166 0.99 -3.33 4.66
CA LEU A 166 1.22 -4.65 5.24
C LEU A 166 0.09 -5.04 6.21
N TYR A 167 -0.41 -4.10 7.01
CA TYR A 167 -1.52 -4.32 7.92
C TYR A 167 -2.78 -4.77 7.18
N MET A 168 -3.08 -4.15 6.04
CA MET A 168 -4.23 -4.51 5.22
C MET A 168 -4.04 -5.87 4.52
N GLU A 169 -2.87 -6.10 3.92
CA GLU A 169 -2.58 -7.36 3.21
C GLU A 169 -2.62 -8.59 4.13
N SER A 170 -2.32 -8.40 5.41
CA SER A 170 -2.15 -9.49 6.37
C SER A 170 -3.14 -9.48 7.53
N ASP A 171 -4.27 -8.78 7.36
CA ASP A 171 -5.38 -8.79 8.31
C ASP A 171 -4.93 -8.44 9.74
N GLY A 172 -4.12 -7.39 9.84
CA GLY A 172 -3.56 -6.89 11.08
C GLY A 172 -2.20 -7.47 11.44
N MET A 173 -1.27 -7.50 10.50
CA MET A 173 0.11 -7.94 10.72
C MET A 173 0.22 -9.41 11.14
N ASN A 174 -0.67 -10.29 10.68
CA ASN A 174 -0.54 -11.72 10.93
C ASN A 174 0.58 -12.31 10.06
N PRO A 175 1.71 -12.76 10.64
CA PRO A 175 2.87 -13.20 9.86
C PRO A 175 2.68 -14.58 9.18
N HIS A 176 1.66 -15.32 9.58
CA HIS A 176 1.40 -16.69 9.13
C HIS A 176 0.09 -16.82 8.35
N ILE A 177 -0.40 -15.72 7.77
CA ILE A 177 -1.63 -15.69 7.00
C ILE A 177 -1.42 -16.22 5.59
N ASN A 178 -2.21 -17.23 5.20
CA ASN A 178 -2.35 -17.73 3.85
C ASN A 178 -3.49 -16.99 3.14
N GLN A 179 -3.34 -16.76 1.83
CA GLN A 179 -4.33 -16.06 1.01
C GLN A 179 -5.73 -16.69 1.13
N TYR A 180 -6.73 -15.85 1.41
CA TYR A 180 -8.10 -16.28 1.74
C TYR A 180 -8.85 -17.01 0.64
N SER A 181 -8.54 -16.75 -0.64
CA SER A 181 -9.19 -17.42 -1.79
C SER A 181 -8.99 -18.95 -1.78
N GLN A 182 -8.06 -19.45 -0.97
CA GLN A 182 -7.87 -20.88 -0.73
C GLN A 182 -8.96 -21.49 0.18
N PHE A 183 -9.73 -20.67 0.90
CA PHE A 183 -10.68 -21.11 1.91
C PHE A 183 -12.11 -20.68 1.57
N SER A 184 -13.04 -21.64 1.58
CA SER A 184 -14.46 -21.38 1.28
C SER A 184 -15.14 -20.39 2.25
N GLN A 185 -14.55 -20.16 3.43
CA GLN A 185 -15.02 -19.20 4.43
C GLN A 185 -14.21 -17.89 4.44
N GLY A 186 -13.28 -17.72 3.49
CA GLY A 186 -12.43 -16.53 3.36
C GLY A 186 -11.69 -16.19 4.64
N ALA A 187 -11.71 -14.91 5.01
CA ALA A 187 -11.02 -14.37 6.20
C ALA A 187 -11.51 -14.90 7.55
N SER A 188 -12.69 -15.54 7.56
CA SER A 188 -13.26 -16.15 8.77
C SER A 188 -12.80 -17.59 8.97
N ASP A 189 -12.05 -18.18 8.04
CA ASP A 189 -11.54 -19.54 8.18
C ASP A 189 -10.29 -19.57 9.08
N PRO A 190 -10.32 -20.26 10.24
CA PRO A 190 -9.14 -20.37 11.09
C PRO A 190 -7.94 -21.02 10.40
N ARG A 191 -8.17 -21.81 9.35
CA ARG A 191 -7.10 -22.45 8.55
C ARG A 191 -6.32 -21.46 7.69
N ALA A 192 -6.80 -20.23 7.56
CA ALA A 192 -6.04 -19.16 6.93
C ALA A 192 -4.78 -18.80 7.72
N PHE A 193 -4.69 -19.17 9.00
CA PHE A 193 -3.56 -18.84 9.87
C PHE A 193 -2.76 -20.10 10.22
N GLY A 194 -1.48 -20.16 9.82
CA GLY A 194 -0.59 -21.27 10.15
C GLY A 194 0.55 -21.47 9.15
N ASN A 195 0.98 -22.72 9.01
CA ASN A 195 2.05 -23.08 8.07
C ASN A 195 1.73 -22.65 6.63
N PRO A 196 2.74 -22.29 5.83
CA PRO A 196 2.54 -21.99 4.41
C PRO A 196 1.90 -23.18 3.70
N THR A 197 0.84 -22.93 2.93
CA THR A 197 0.24 -23.96 2.07
C THR A 197 1.14 -24.30 0.89
N ASN A 198 1.18 -25.59 0.51
CA ASN A 198 1.85 -26.05 -0.72
C ASN A 198 0.96 -25.88 -1.97
N ASP A 199 -0.29 -25.46 -1.80
CA ASP A 199 -1.26 -25.32 -2.88
C ASP A 199 -0.88 -24.15 -3.77
N ARG A 200 -0.19 -24.46 -4.88
CA ARG A 200 0.16 -23.50 -5.92
C ARG A 200 -0.97 -23.37 -6.93
N VAL A 201 -2.13 -22.91 -6.47
CA VAL A 201 -3.18 -22.48 -7.40
C VAL A 201 -2.76 -21.13 -7.96
N GLN A 202 -2.66 -21.00 -9.28
CA GLN A 202 -2.36 -19.74 -9.95
C GLN A 202 -3.28 -18.64 -9.39
N ASP A 203 -2.68 -17.50 -9.01
CA ASP A 203 -3.37 -16.36 -8.37
C ASP A 203 -3.93 -16.60 -6.95
N SER A 204 -3.54 -17.69 -6.28
CA SER A 204 -4.02 -18.03 -4.92
C SER A 204 -2.94 -18.64 -4.02
N THR A 205 -1.74 -18.04 -3.99
CA THR A 205 -0.58 -18.57 -3.27
C THR A 205 -0.05 -17.68 -2.15
N GLY A 206 -0.59 -16.48 -1.95
CA GLY A 206 -0.07 -15.47 -1.01
C GLY A 206 0.18 -16.00 0.41
N TYR A 207 1.28 -15.57 1.01
CA TYR A 207 1.64 -15.89 2.39
C TYR A 207 2.32 -14.71 3.10
N GLY A 208 2.03 -14.52 4.38
CA GLY A 208 2.69 -13.52 5.23
C GLY A 208 2.24 -12.08 5.00
N TRP A 209 3.03 -11.13 5.51
CA TRP A 209 2.66 -9.71 5.60
C TRP A 209 2.39 -9.04 4.26
N ALA A 210 3.25 -9.25 3.27
CA ALA A 210 3.09 -8.67 1.93
C ALA A 210 2.34 -9.61 0.96
N GLN A 211 1.65 -10.63 1.49
CA GLN A 211 0.98 -11.67 0.70
C GLN A 211 1.86 -12.22 -0.43
N TRP A 212 3.13 -12.52 -0.13
CA TRP A 212 4.11 -12.98 -1.11
C TRP A 212 3.57 -14.21 -1.85
N GLY A 213 3.38 -14.07 -3.16
CA GLY A 213 2.94 -15.12 -4.05
C GLY A 213 4.08 -15.81 -4.79
N GLU A 214 3.78 -16.98 -5.34
CA GLU A 214 4.64 -17.73 -6.26
C GLU A 214 6.10 -17.88 -5.77
N SER A 215 7.08 -17.41 -6.54
CA SER A 215 8.50 -17.52 -6.19
C SER A 215 8.90 -16.66 -4.99
N ARG A 216 8.18 -15.58 -4.68
CA ARG A 216 8.47 -14.76 -3.49
C ARG A 216 8.06 -15.48 -2.20
N LYS A 217 7.00 -16.30 -2.24
CA LYS A 217 6.65 -17.20 -1.12
C LYS A 217 7.76 -18.21 -0.85
N ASP A 218 8.28 -18.84 -1.92
CA ASP A 218 9.40 -19.77 -1.82
C ASP A 218 10.64 -19.07 -1.25
N GLY A 219 10.87 -17.81 -1.65
CA GLY A 219 11.92 -16.95 -1.10
C GLY A 219 11.80 -16.72 0.40
N LEU A 220 10.60 -16.37 0.89
CA LEU A 220 10.36 -16.22 2.33
C LEU A 220 10.62 -17.52 3.10
N ILE A 221 10.13 -18.65 2.59
CA ILE A 221 10.31 -19.95 3.24
C ILE A 221 11.81 -20.31 3.31
N ALA A 222 12.53 -20.21 2.20
CA ALA A 222 13.96 -20.49 2.16
C ALA A 222 14.77 -19.52 3.04
N PHE A 223 14.40 -18.24 3.05
CA PHE A 223 15.02 -17.25 3.93
C PHE A 223 14.85 -17.64 5.41
N ALA A 224 13.65 -18.03 5.83
CA ALA A 224 13.39 -18.44 7.20
C ALA A 224 14.19 -19.69 7.58
N GLU A 225 14.19 -20.72 6.73
CA GLU A 225 14.94 -21.96 6.93
C GLU A 225 16.44 -21.71 7.10
N ASN A 226 17.03 -20.88 6.22
CA ASN A 226 18.45 -20.55 6.25
C ASN A 226 18.85 -19.73 7.49
N ASN A 227 17.90 -19.01 8.10
CA ASN A 227 18.13 -18.20 9.30
C ASN A 227 17.62 -18.87 10.58
N GLY A 228 17.19 -20.15 10.53
CA GLY A 228 16.71 -20.89 11.71
C GLY A 228 15.45 -20.31 12.33
N MET A 229 14.59 -19.69 11.52
CA MET A 229 13.32 -19.07 11.93
C MET A 229 12.13 -19.88 11.44
N ASP A 230 10.98 -19.70 12.09
CA ASP A 230 9.72 -20.18 11.54
C ASP A 230 9.27 -19.27 10.38
N PRO A 231 8.88 -19.78 9.20
CA PRO A 231 8.46 -18.96 8.07
C PRO A 231 7.23 -18.09 8.35
N GLY A 232 6.37 -18.49 9.30
CA GLY A 232 5.23 -17.69 9.76
C GLY A 232 5.54 -16.83 10.98
N SER A 233 6.81 -16.55 11.27
CA SER A 233 7.21 -15.65 12.35
C SER A 233 7.33 -14.20 11.90
N ALA A 234 7.16 -13.27 12.84
CA ALA A 234 7.31 -11.84 12.56
C ALA A 234 8.75 -11.50 12.14
N ALA A 235 9.76 -12.15 12.73
CA ALA A 235 11.15 -11.96 12.35
C ALA A 235 11.44 -12.44 10.92
N ALA A 236 10.91 -13.59 10.50
CA ALA A 236 11.06 -14.08 9.13
C ALA A 236 10.41 -13.15 8.11
N ASN A 237 9.19 -12.68 8.39
CA ASN A 237 8.48 -11.74 7.53
C ASN A 237 9.27 -10.43 7.38
N TYR A 238 9.72 -9.83 8.48
CA TYR A 238 10.53 -8.61 8.41
C TYR A 238 11.88 -8.84 7.73
N GLY A 239 12.55 -9.96 8.00
CA GLY A 239 13.85 -10.28 7.41
C GLY A 239 13.81 -10.50 5.92
N PHE A 240 12.79 -11.19 5.44
CA PHE A 240 12.61 -11.32 4.02
C PHE A 240 12.22 -9.99 3.36
N LEU A 241 11.32 -9.21 3.97
CA LEU A 241 11.00 -7.85 3.50
C LEU A 241 12.26 -6.99 3.41
N LYS A 242 13.09 -6.98 4.46
CA LYS A 242 14.36 -6.24 4.50
C LYS A 242 15.31 -6.72 3.41
N HIS A 243 15.42 -8.03 3.21
CA HIS A 243 16.24 -8.60 2.14
C HIS A 243 15.79 -8.09 0.77
N GLU A 244 14.50 -8.10 0.46
CA GLU A 244 13.99 -7.56 -0.81
C GLU A 244 14.25 -6.07 -0.96
N LEU A 245 13.98 -5.28 0.09
CA LEU A 245 14.15 -3.83 0.09
C LEU A 245 15.63 -3.37 0.08
N SER A 246 16.59 -4.28 0.28
CA SER A 246 18.02 -3.96 0.30
C SER A 246 18.83 -4.62 -0.81
N SER A 247 18.42 -5.80 -1.27
CA SER A 247 19.29 -6.71 -2.03
C SER A 247 18.68 -7.17 -3.35
N THR A 248 17.45 -6.76 -3.68
CA THR A 248 16.79 -7.10 -4.96
C THR A 248 16.35 -5.84 -5.71
N SER A 249 15.67 -6.02 -6.85
CA SER A 249 15.08 -4.91 -7.61
C SER A 249 14.04 -4.12 -6.81
N GLU A 250 13.45 -4.71 -5.77
CA GLU A 250 12.46 -4.03 -4.92
C GLU A 250 13.08 -2.89 -4.09
N SER A 251 14.40 -2.89 -3.89
CA SER A 251 15.13 -1.80 -3.22
C SER A 251 14.90 -0.41 -3.84
N ALA A 252 14.47 -0.33 -5.10
CA ALA A 252 14.09 0.92 -5.76
C ALA A 252 12.98 1.67 -5.02
N VAL A 253 12.06 0.97 -4.32
CA VAL A 253 10.94 1.62 -3.60
C VAL A 253 11.43 2.47 -2.44
N ILE A 254 12.54 2.12 -1.80
CA ILE A 254 13.12 2.90 -0.68
C ILE A 254 13.51 4.30 -1.14
N GLY A 255 14.10 4.42 -2.33
CA GLY A 255 14.47 5.72 -2.90
C GLY A 255 13.26 6.63 -3.16
N LYS A 256 12.12 6.04 -3.50
CA LYS A 256 10.85 6.76 -3.73
C LYS A 256 10.17 7.11 -2.41
N LEU A 257 10.13 6.19 -1.44
CA LEU A 257 9.60 6.46 -0.11
C LEU A 257 10.28 7.65 0.55
N LYS A 258 11.62 7.77 0.41
CA LYS A 258 12.39 8.89 0.95
C LYS A 258 12.05 10.26 0.34
N GLN A 259 11.33 10.29 -0.78
CA GLN A 259 10.87 11.52 -1.45
C GLN A 259 9.43 11.89 -1.05
N THR A 260 8.79 11.08 -0.20
CA THR A 260 7.44 11.36 0.29
C THR A 260 7.49 12.12 1.60
N ASP A 261 6.55 13.05 1.78
CA ASP A 261 6.46 13.91 2.98
C ASP A 261 5.29 13.53 3.89
N SER A 262 4.40 12.64 3.45
CA SER A 262 3.18 12.28 4.18
C SER A 262 2.93 10.78 4.24
N VAL A 263 2.18 10.35 5.25
CA VAL A 263 1.73 8.95 5.40
C VAL A 263 0.98 8.48 4.15
N ALA A 264 0.16 9.35 3.57
CA ALA A 264 -0.64 9.05 2.38
C ALA A 264 0.23 8.79 1.15
N ASP A 265 1.21 9.67 0.89
CA ASP A 265 2.11 9.53 -0.26
C ASP A 265 2.97 8.27 -0.13
N ALA A 266 3.51 8.01 1.07
CA ALA A 266 4.28 6.81 1.35
C ALA A 266 3.45 5.52 1.17
N MET A 267 2.20 5.53 1.62
CA MET A 267 1.26 4.43 1.45
C MET A 267 1.02 4.13 -0.04
N VAL A 268 0.76 5.16 -0.84
CA VAL A 268 0.54 5.02 -2.28
C VAL A 268 1.79 4.50 -2.98
N VAL A 269 2.97 5.06 -2.67
CA VAL A 269 4.25 4.60 -3.24
C VAL A 269 4.48 3.13 -2.94
N PHE A 270 4.35 2.70 -1.68
CA PHE A 270 4.58 1.30 -1.33
C PHE A 270 3.55 0.36 -2.00
N ARG A 271 2.27 0.75 -2.04
CA ARG A 271 1.22 -0.02 -2.70
C ARG A 271 1.51 -0.22 -4.19
N GLN A 272 1.89 0.84 -4.89
CA GLN A 272 2.10 0.79 -6.34
C GLN A 272 3.41 0.09 -6.70
N ASP A 273 4.48 0.40 -5.97
CA ASP A 273 5.83 0.06 -6.38
C ASP A 273 6.41 -1.18 -5.69
N PHE A 274 5.83 -1.66 -4.58
CA PHE A 274 6.20 -2.91 -3.94
C PHE A 274 5.09 -3.96 -4.01
N GLU A 275 3.90 -3.64 -3.49
CA GLU A 275 2.77 -4.61 -3.45
C GLU A 275 2.17 -4.86 -4.84
N ARG A 276 2.13 -3.82 -5.68
CA ARG A 276 1.43 -3.83 -6.98
C ARG A 276 -0.04 -4.21 -6.83
N ALA A 277 -0.61 -3.93 -5.67
CA ALA A 277 -2.00 -4.25 -5.35
C ALA A 277 -2.96 -3.41 -6.21
N ALA A 278 -4.07 -4.02 -6.60
CA ALA A 278 -5.11 -3.36 -7.39
C ALA A 278 -5.63 -2.10 -6.66
N VAL A 279 -5.88 -1.04 -7.43
CA VAL A 279 -6.44 0.21 -6.91
C VAL A 279 -7.92 0.01 -6.61
N GLY A 280 -8.36 0.45 -5.44
CA GLY A 280 -9.79 0.59 -5.12
C GLY A 280 -9.96 1.69 -4.08
N SER A 281 -10.90 2.61 -4.30
CA SER A 281 -11.10 3.76 -3.40
C SER A 281 -11.35 3.33 -1.95
N SER A 282 -12.10 2.24 -1.73
CA SER A 282 -12.30 1.67 -0.39
C SER A 282 -11.03 1.04 0.19
N ALA A 283 -10.27 0.30 -0.62
CA ALA A 283 -9.06 -0.40 -0.16
C ALA A 283 -7.91 0.57 0.16
N ASP A 284 -7.69 1.60 -0.67
CA ASP A 284 -6.68 2.63 -0.42
C ASP A 284 -7.07 3.48 0.79
N GLN A 285 -8.36 3.75 0.99
CA GLN A 285 -8.83 4.46 2.17
C GLN A 285 -8.66 3.63 3.45
N GLU A 286 -8.93 2.33 3.42
CA GLU A 286 -8.70 1.44 4.56
C GLU A 286 -7.21 1.36 4.94
N ARG A 287 -6.32 1.27 3.95
CA ARG A 287 -4.86 1.33 4.16
C ARG A 287 -4.45 2.64 4.79
N LEU A 288 -4.94 3.77 4.27
CA LEU A 288 -4.61 5.09 4.80
C LEU A 288 -5.13 5.28 6.23
N ASN A 289 -6.36 4.85 6.51
CA ASN A 289 -6.94 4.91 7.85
C ASN A 289 -6.09 4.13 8.84
N LYS A 290 -5.65 2.92 8.46
CA LYS A 290 -4.77 2.09 9.32
C LYS A 290 -3.37 2.67 9.46
N ALA A 291 -2.80 3.19 8.39
CA ALA A 291 -1.50 3.88 8.43
C ALA A 291 -1.51 5.06 9.41
N ASN A 292 -2.53 5.92 9.34
CA ASN A 292 -2.67 7.08 10.23
C ASN A 292 -2.94 6.67 11.68
N GLU A 293 -3.80 5.67 11.91
CA GLU A 293 -4.06 5.13 13.25
C GLU A 293 -2.76 4.62 13.90
N ILE A 294 -1.95 3.86 13.17
CA ILE A 294 -0.69 3.31 13.67
C ILE A 294 0.35 4.43 13.86
N TYR A 295 0.44 5.40 12.95
CA TYR A 295 1.31 6.56 13.07
C TYR A 295 1.04 7.38 14.33
N GLU A 296 -0.23 7.65 14.64
CA GLU A 296 -0.59 8.38 15.86
C GLU A 296 -0.30 7.58 17.14
N LEU A 297 -0.53 6.25 17.14
CA LEU A 297 -0.11 5.38 18.24
C LEU A 297 1.42 5.43 18.44
N TYR A 298 2.17 5.35 17.36
CA TYR A 298 3.63 5.39 17.38
C TYR A 298 4.17 6.71 17.95
N LYS A 299 3.62 7.84 17.51
CA LYS A 299 3.98 9.17 18.04
C LYS A 299 3.71 9.30 19.53
N ASN A 300 2.57 8.80 19.99
CA ASN A 300 2.19 8.86 21.40
C ASN A 300 3.02 7.94 22.30
N ARG A 301 3.64 6.89 21.74
CA ARG A 301 4.59 6.02 22.45
C ARG A 301 5.98 6.67 22.61
N ALA A 302 6.40 7.45 21.63
CA ALA A 302 7.72 8.08 21.59
C ALA A 302 7.81 9.41 22.35
N ALA A 303 6.67 9.98 22.72
CA ALA A 303 6.54 11.20 23.54
C ALA A 303 6.67 10.90 25.04
#